data_AF-A0A8T4N7T7-F1
#
_entry.id   AF-A0A8T4N7T7-F1
#
_cell.length_a   1.000
_cell.length_b   1.000
_cell.length_c   1.000
_cell.angle_alpha   90.00
_cell.angle_beta   90.00
_cell.angle_gamma   90.00
#
_symmetry.space_group_name_H-M   'P 1'
#
loop_
_entity.id
_entity.type
_entity.pdbx_description
1 polymer ?
#
loop_
_entity_poly.entity_id
_entity_poly.type
_entity_poly.pdbx_seq_one_letter_code
_entity_poly.pdbx_strand_id
1 'polypeptide(L)'
;MAKINVMGYLDLDEESHHAILSLKFSSSPSINNPSRLQEYTIEVPLSQIAYENLQSELKKKEEGERMNINGALEASLSLAI
;
A
#
# COMPACT_ATOMS: atom_id res chain seq x y z
N MET A 1 -15.90 -12.87 -20.78
CA MET A 1 -15.09 -12.18 -19.75
C MET A 1 -13.93 -13.09 -19.38
N ALA A 2 -12.69 -12.72 -19.70
CA ALA A 2 -11.51 -13.51 -19.33
C ALA A 2 -11.19 -13.27 -17.86
N LYS A 3 -10.99 -14.33 -17.07
CA LYS A 3 -10.49 -14.24 -15.70
C LYS A 3 -8.97 -14.27 -15.74
N ILE A 4 -8.33 -13.30 -15.10
CA ILE A 4 -6.88 -13.24 -14.94
C ILE A 4 -6.59 -13.72 -13.52
N ASN A 5 -5.79 -14.77 -13.39
CA ASN A 5 -5.32 -15.23 -12.09
C ASN A 5 -3.94 -14.62 -11.83
N VAL A 6 -3.81 -13.90 -10.72
CA VAL A 6 -2.57 -13.27 -10.27
C VAL A 6 -2.05 -14.04 -9.07
N MET A 7 -0.82 -14.53 -9.15
CA MET A 7 -0.09 -15.12 -8.02
C MET A 7 1.09 -14.23 -7.70
N GLY A 8 1.16 -13.73 -6.47
CA GLY A 8 2.26 -12.89 -5.98
C GLY A 8 3.08 -13.61 -4.91
N TYR A 9 4.39 -13.38 -4.90
CA TYR A 9 5.26 -13.67 -3.76
C TYR A 9 5.99 -12.41 -3.34
N LEU A 10 6.09 -12.19 -2.03
CA LEU A 10 6.86 -11.12 -1.42
C LEU A 10 8.03 -11.79 -0.71
N ASP A 11 9.24 -11.40 -1.10
CA ASP A 11 10.47 -11.80 -0.45
C ASP A 11 11.10 -10.59 0.24
N LEU A 12 11.64 -10.80 1.43
CA LEU A 12 12.28 -9.77 2.23
C LEU A 12 13.74 -10.15 2.37
N ASP A 13 14.59 -9.47 1.62
CA ASP A 13 16.03 -9.66 1.70
C ASP A 13 16.61 -8.68 2.72
N GLU A 14 16.83 -9.16 3.94
CA GLU A 14 17.45 -8.40 5.03
C GLU A 14 18.91 -8.07 4.76
N GLU A 15 19.63 -8.89 3.96
CA GLU A 15 21.03 -8.62 3.62
C GLU A 15 21.12 -7.48 2.61
N SER A 16 20.28 -7.52 1.57
CA SER A 16 20.25 -6.49 0.53
C SER A 16 19.46 -5.25 0.94
N HIS A 17 18.73 -5.26 2.06
CA HIS A 17 17.80 -4.21 2.49
C HIS A 17 16.71 -3.88 1.45
N HIS A 18 16.26 -4.89 0.70
CA HIS A 18 15.22 -4.75 -0.33
C HIS A 18 14.05 -5.70 -0.05
N ALA A 19 12.86 -5.25 -0.38
CA ALA A 19 11.68 -6.09 -0.54
C ALA A 19 11.48 -6.35 -2.03
N ILE A 20 11.36 -7.63 -2.40
CA ILE A 20 11.14 -8.06 -3.77
C ILE A 20 9.71 -8.59 -3.87
N LEU A 21 8.87 -7.90 -4.64
CA LEU A 21 7.53 -8.33 -4.97
C LEU A 21 7.50 -8.85 -6.40
N SER A 22 7.16 -10.12 -6.57
CA SER A 22 7.03 -10.74 -7.88
C SER A 22 5.60 -11.18 -8.13
N LEU A 23 5.03 -10.69 -9.22
CA LEU A 23 3.65 -10.92 -9.65
C LEU A 23 3.65 -11.73 -10.94
N LYS A 24 3.03 -12.91 -10.88
CA LYS A 24 2.80 -13.80 -12.02
C LYS A 24 1.35 -13.72 -12.45
N PHE A 25 1.13 -13.28 -13.68
CA PHE A 25 -0.17 -13.23 -14.32
C PHE A 25 -0.32 -14.44 -15.22
N SER A 26 -1.33 -15.26 -14.93
CA SER A 26 -1.75 -16.34 -15.81
C SER A 26 -3.14 -16.02 -16.35
N SER A 27 -3.24 -16.02 -17.68
CA SER A 27 -4.52 -16.03 -18.38
C SER A 27 -4.85 -17.46 -18.77
N SER A 28 -6.09 -17.88 -18.56
CA SER A 28 -6.55 -19.20 -19.01
C SER A 28 -6.30 -19.32 -20.52
N PRO A 29 -5.69 -20.42 -20.98
CA PRO A 29 -5.47 -20.63 -22.40
C PRO A 29 -6.84 -20.68 -23.07
N SER A 30 -7.00 -19.93 -24.16
CA SER A 30 -8.16 -20.07 -25.04
C SER A 30 -7.69 -20.66 -26.36
N ILE A 31 -8.59 -21.36 -27.07
CA ILE A 31 -8.31 -22.01 -28.36
C ILE A 31 -7.62 -21.07 -29.38
N ASN A 32 -7.84 -19.76 -29.26
CA ASN A 32 -7.26 -18.74 -30.15
C ASN A 32 -6.15 -17.88 -29.51
N ASN A 33 -5.79 -18.10 -28.24
CA ASN A 33 -4.75 -17.34 -27.56
C ASN A 33 -4.00 -18.25 -26.57
N PRO A 34 -2.82 -18.77 -26.95
CA PRO A 34 -2.01 -19.58 -26.04
C PRO A 34 -1.65 -18.73 -24.81
N SER A 35 -1.77 -19.31 -23.62
CA SER A 35 -1.55 -18.61 -22.35
C SER A 35 -0.29 -17.75 -22.40
N ARG A 36 -0.47 -16.42 -22.37
CA ARG A 36 0.63 -15.50 -22.08
C ARG A 36 0.82 -15.49 -20.57
N LEU A 37 1.92 -16.10 -20.14
CA LEU A 37 2.46 -15.90 -18.81
C LEU A 37 3.25 -14.60 -18.83
N GLN A 38 2.84 -13.65 -18.00
CA GLN A 38 3.56 -12.39 -17.81
C GLN A 38 4.01 -12.32 -16.36
N GLU A 39 5.32 -12.17 -16.16
CA GLU A 39 5.93 -12.00 -14.85
C GLU A 39 6.43 -10.57 -14.73
N TYR A 40 6.12 -9.95 -13.60
CA TYR A 40 6.60 -8.63 -13.22
C TYR A 40 7.29 -8.74 -11.86
N THR A 41 8.53 -8.27 -11.78
CA THR A 41 9.27 -8.17 -10.52
C THR A 41 9.47 -6.70 -10.21
N ILE A 42 9.08 -6.32 -9.00
CA ILE A 42 9.27 -4.98 -8.44
C ILE A 42 10.20 -5.14 -7.24
N GLU A 43 11.31 -4.45 -7.27
CA GLU A 43 12.26 -4.40 -6.16
C GLU A 43 12.15 -3.01 -5.50
N VAL A 44 11.91 -2.99 -4.20
CA VAL A 44 11.71 -1.75 -3.43
C VAL A 44 12.67 -1.75 -2.24
N PRO A 45 13.50 -0.72 -2.05
CA PRO A 45 14.33 -0.60 -0.86
C PRO A 45 13.47 -0.55 0.41
N LEU A 46 13.85 -1.30 1.45
CA LEU A 46 13.14 -1.30 2.73
C LEU A 46 13.11 0.10 3.38
N SER A 47 14.10 0.94 3.09
CA SER A 47 14.14 2.34 3.51
C SER A 47 12.97 3.17 2.94
N GLN A 48 12.54 2.89 1.72
CA GLN A 48 11.38 3.54 1.10
C GLN A 48 10.08 3.10 1.77
N ILE A 49 9.95 1.80 2.09
CA ILE A 49 8.79 1.25 2.81
C ILE A 49 8.71 1.86 4.22
N ALA A 50 9.85 1.96 4.92
CA ALA A 50 9.93 2.58 6.23
C ALA A 50 9.56 4.07 6.17
N TYR A 51 10.01 4.79 5.14
CA TYR A 51 9.69 6.20 4.94
C TYR A 51 8.19 6.42 4.71
N GLU A 52 7.53 5.61 3.86
CA GLU A 52 6.09 5.71 3.63
C GLU A 52 5.26 5.41 4.89
N ASN A 53 5.67 4.41 5.68
CA ASN A 53 5.02 4.08 6.95
C ASN A 53 5.15 5.23 7.96
N LEU A 54 6.34 5.82 8.09
CA LEU A 54 6.57 6.98 8.96
C LEU A 54 5.70 8.18 8.54
N GLN A 55 5.61 8.47 7.24
CA GLN A 55 4.77 9.56 6.72
C GLN A 55 3.27 9.30 6.98
N SER A 56 2.81 8.06 6.83
CA SER A 56 1.44 7.67 7.11
C SER A 56 1.08 7.85 8.60
N GLU A 57 1.95 7.41 9.50
CA GLU A 57 1.76 7.58 10.95
C GLU A 57 1.78 9.06 11.37
N LEU A 58 2.69 9.87 10.81
CA LEU A 58 2.72 11.32 11.04
C LEU A 58 1.41 11.98 10.58
N LYS A 59 0.90 11.61 9.40
CA LYS A 59 -0.35 12.16 8.88
C LYS A 59 -1.55 11.80 9.75
N LYS A 60 -1.64 10.56 10.23
CA LYS A 60 -2.70 10.14 11.18
C LYS A 60 -2.63 10.92 12.48
N LYS A 61 -1.42 11.19 12.98
CA LYS A 61 -1.20 11.97 14.20
C LYS A 61 -1.68 13.40 14.02
N GLU A 62 -1.31 14.06 12.92
CA GLU A 62 -1.78 15.42 12.61
C GLU A 62 -3.30 15.49 12.45
N GLU A 63 -3.92 14.49 11.82
CA GLU A 63 -5.37 14.43 11.64
C GLU A 63 -6.12 14.24 12.96
N GLY A 64 -5.59 13.40 13.87
CA GLY A 64 -6.11 13.24 15.23
C GLY A 64 -5.96 14.50 16.08
N GLU A 65 -4.84 15.22 15.96
CA GLU A 65 -4.60 16.47 16.67
C GLU A 65 -5.55 17.59 16.20
N ARG A 66 -5.80 17.68 14.89
CA ARG A 66 -6.75 18.64 14.31
C ARG A 66 -8.20 18.37 14.75
N MET A 67 -8.62 17.10 14.85
CA MET A 67 -9.93 16.77 15.39
C MET A 67 -10.09 17.18 16.86
N ASN A 68 -9.05 17.02 17.68
CA ASN A 68 -9.07 17.40 19.09
C ASN A 68 -9.20 18.94 19.28
N ILE A 69 -8.47 19.72 18.48
CA ILE A 69 -8.55 21.19 18.53
C ILE A 69 -9.94 21.68 18.09
N ASN A 70 -10.49 21.12 17.01
CA ASN A 70 -11.82 21.52 16.55
C ASN A 70 -12.92 21.18 17.56
N GLY A 71 -12.85 20.00 18.20
CA GLY A 71 -13.80 19.63 19.26
C GLY A 71 -13.67 20.51 20.51
N ALA A 72 -12.45 20.87 20.92
CA ALA A 72 -12.21 21.78 22.04
C ALA A 72 -12.69 23.22 21.72
N LEU A 73 -12.54 23.65 20.47
CA LEU A 73 -12.98 24.96 19.99
C LEU A 73 -14.51 25.06 19.94
N GLU A 74 -15.20 24.04 19.42
CA GLU A 74 -16.66 23.96 19.41
C GLU A 74 -17.25 23.90 20.83
N ALA A 75 -16.64 23.14 21.73
CA ALA A 75 -17.05 23.09 23.13
C ALA A 75 -16.86 24.46 23.83
N SER A 76 -15.75 25.15 23.55
CA SER A 76 -15.47 26.47 24.12
C SER A 76 -16.42 27.56 23.58
N LEU A 77 -16.76 27.50 22.28
CA LEU A 77 -17.74 28.39 21.65
C LEU A 77 -19.16 28.15 22.19
N SER A 78 -19.52 26.90 22.46
CA SER A 78 -20.84 26.54 23.02
C SER A 78 -21.02 26.96 24.48
N LEU A 79 -19.92 27.08 25.24
CA LEU A 79 -19.94 27.52 26.64
C LEU A 79 -19.95 29.05 26.81
N ALA A 80 -19.60 29.79 25.75
CA ALA A 80 -19.51 31.25 25.75
C ALA A 80 -20.82 31.99 25.39
N ILE A 81 -21.92 31.25 25.22
CA ILE A 81 -23.27 31.73 24.90
C ILE A 81 -24.20 31.43 26.08
#